data_AF-A0ABD4E061-F1
#
_entry.id   AF-A0ABD4E061-F1
#
_cell.length_a   1.000
_cell.length_b   1.000
_cell.length_c   1.000
_cell.angle_alpha   90.00
_cell.angle_beta   90.00
_cell.angle_gamma   90.00
#
_symmetry.space_group_name_H-M   'P 1'
#
loop_
_entity.id
_entity.type
_entity.pdbx_description
1 polymer ?
#
loop_
_entity_poly.entity_id
_entity_poly.type
_entity_poly.pdbx_seq_one_letter_code
_entity_poly.pdbx_strand_id
1 'polypeptide(L)'
;TAYTVRELSLASGTVIHEYTSAAGTVFGVAWRGPSMPDLGQVFGSYLPQYKAGVEAAHAARGWRAPVSVDSSAIVIRTGGHMGSFSGQAWLPQALPAGVTGNDIQ
;
A
#
# COMPACT_ATOMS: atom_id res chain seq x y z
N THR A 1 6.60 2.67 -20.04
CA THR A 1 6.32 1.80 -18.87
C THR A 1 5.23 2.45 -18.05
N ALA A 2 4.19 1.71 -17.66
CA ALA A 2 3.04 2.28 -16.93
C ALA A 2 3.43 2.74 -15.51
N TYR A 3 4.41 2.07 -14.91
CA TYR A 3 4.97 2.38 -13.59
C TYR A 3 6.40 1.83 -13.45
N THR A 4 7.07 2.18 -12.36
CA THR A 4 8.34 1.62 -11.90
C THR A 4 8.15 0.98 -10.53
N VAL A 5 8.93 -0.07 -10.24
CA VAL A 5 8.96 -0.72 -8.92
C VAL A 5 10.32 -0.48 -8.27
N ARG A 6 10.31 0.00 -7.03
CA ARG A 6 11.51 0.15 -6.21
C ARG A 6 11.46 -0.83 -5.05
N GLU A 7 12.53 -1.57 -4.82
CA GLU A 7 12.67 -2.46 -3.67
C GLU A 7 13.41 -1.75 -2.51
N LEU A 8 12.94 -1.98 -1.29
CA LEU A 8 13.57 -1.56 -0.04
C LEU A 8 13.61 -2.73 0.94
N SER A 9 14.80 -3.12 1.38
CA SER A 9 14.97 -4.08 2.47
C SER A 9 15.19 -3.34 3.79
N LEU A 10 14.34 -3.61 4.77
CA LEU A 10 14.50 -3.12 6.13
C LEU A 10 15.51 -3.96 6.91
N ALA A 11 16.13 -3.38 7.94
CA ALA A 11 17.02 -4.09 8.84
C ALA A 11 16.34 -5.29 9.55
N SER A 12 15.01 -5.28 9.65
CA SER A 12 14.23 -6.40 10.17
C SER A 12 14.20 -7.62 9.23
N GLY A 13 14.64 -7.49 7.98
CA GLY A 13 14.49 -8.52 6.94
C GLY A 13 13.17 -8.41 6.16
N THR A 14 12.34 -7.39 6.43
CA THR A 14 11.16 -7.10 5.62
C THR A 14 11.56 -6.44 4.31
N VAL A 15 11.15 -7.03 3.20
CA VAL A 15 11.28 -6.45 1.86
C VAL A 15 10.00 -5.71 1.51
N ILE A 16 10.14 -4.55 0.91
CA ILE A 16 9.06 -3.67 0.47
C ILE A 16 9.25 -3.38 -1.01
N HIS A 17 8.18 -3.49 -1.79
CA HIS A 17 8.10 -2.99 -3.16
C HIS A 17 7.21 -1.76 -3.22
N GLU A 18 7.73 -0.68 -3.78
CA GLU A 18 7.03 0.59 -4.00
C GLU A 18 6.73 0.78 -5.49
N TYR A 19 5.46 1.01 -5.82
CA TYR A 19 4.96 1.14 -7.18
C TYR A 19 4.67 2.60 -7.48
N THR A 20 5.42 3.17 -8.42
CA THR A 20 5.37 4.59 -8.78
C THR A 20 4.90 4.76 -10.21
N SER A 21 3.85 5.54 -10.44
CA SER A 21 3.32 5.82 -11.77
C SER A 21 4.33 6.62 -12.60
N ALA A 22 4.13 6.68 -13.92
CA ALA A 22 4.94 7.53 -14.79
C ALA A 22 4.90 9.04 -14.41
N ALA A 23 3.88 9.47 -13.65
CA ALA A 23 3.75 10.83 -13.13
C ALA A 23 4.51 11.07 -11.81
N GLY A 24 5.21 10.06 -11.29
CA GLY A 24 5.95 10.15 -10.03
C GLY A 24 5.10 9.91 -8.78
N THR A 25 3.86 9.46 -8.93
CA THR A 25 2.96 9.17 -7.81
C THR A 25 3.12 7.73 -7.35
N VAL A 26 3.49 7.53 -6.08
CA VAL A 26 3.40 6.21 -5.45
C VAL A 26 1.92 5.86 -5.28
N PHE A 27 1.49 4.80 -5.96
CA PHE A 27 0.09 4.35 -5.95
C PHE A 27 -0.08 2.98 -5.29
N GLY A 28 1.02 2.26 -5.03
CA GLY A 28 0.98 0.94 -4.43
C GLY A 28 2.25 0.61 -3.66
N VAL A 29 2.10 -0.19 -2.62
CA VAL A 29 3.19 -0.75 -1.81
C VAL A 29 2.85 -2.20 -1.52
N ALA A 30 3.81 -3.10 -1.66
CA ALA A 30 3.73 -4.46 -1.17
C ALA A 30 4.89 -4.75 -0.21
N TRP A 31 4.69 -5.71 0.70
CA TRP A 31 5.71 -6.10 1.64
C TRP A 31 5.66 -7.59 1.96
N ARG A 32 6.82 -8.14 2.31
CA ARG A 32 6.97 -9.49 2.83
C ARG A 32 8.14 -9.56 3.79
N GLY A 33 7.96 -10.21 4.93
CA GLY A 33 9.05 -10.43 5.87
C GLY A 33 8.61 -10.87 7.26
N PRO A 34 9.54 -10.91 8.22
CA PRO A 34 9.26 -11.41 9.56
C PRO A 34 8.44 -10.44 10.42
N SER A 35 8.32 -9.17 10.00
CA SER A 35 7.52 -8.15 10.69
C SER A 35 6.68 -7.33 9.71
N MET A 36 5.50 -6.89 10.16
CA MET A 36 4.70 -5.88 9.46
C MET A 36 5.45 -4.54 9.47
N PRO A 37 5.67 -3.90 8.32
CA PRO A 37 6.31 -2.59 8.27
C PRO A 37 5.37 -1.53 8.86
N ASP A 38 5.93 -0.47 9.45
CA ASP A 38 5.16 0.72 9.79
C ASP A 38 4.73 1.39 8.48
N LEU A 39 3.48 1.13 8.08
CA LEU A 39 2.92 1.69 6.85
C LEU A 39 3.00 3.22 6.84
N GLY A 40 2.85 3.89 7.98
CA GLY A 40 3.00 5.34 8.07
C GLY A 40 4.42 5.79 7.72
N GLN A 41 5.44 5.05 8.15
CA GLN A 41 6.83 5.32 7.79
C GLN A 41 7.14 4.95 6.33
N VAL A 42 6.58 3.85 5.81
CA VAL A 42 6.76 3.44 4.41
C VAL A 42 6.14 4.46 3.46
N PHE A 43 4.94 4.95 3.79
CA PHE A 43 4.30 6.00 3.01
C PHE A 43 4.96 7.36 3.22
N GLY A 44 5.68 7.60 4.33
CA GLY A 44 6.61 8.74 4.50
C GLY A 44 6.11 10.08 3.93
N SER A 45 6.72 10.56 2.85
CA SER A 45 6.34 11.81 2.15
C SER A 45 4.99 11.76 1.42
N TYR A 46 4.51 10.56 1.11
CA TYR A 46 3.23 10.26 0.47
C TYR A 46 2.09 10.04 1.48
N LEU A 47 2.39 10.18 2.77
CA LEU A 47 1.43 10.15 3.87
C LEU A 47 0.24 11.13 3.65
N PRO A 48 0.37 12.32 3.01
CA PRO A 48 -0.79 13.16 2.72
C PRO A 48 -1.79 12.50 1.74
N GLN A 49 -1.32 11.86 0.68
CA GLN A 49 -2.15 11.16 -0.30
C GLN A 49 -2.77 9.90 0.33
N TYR A 50 -2.00 9.18 1.12
CA TYR A 50 -2.47 8.05 1.91
C TYR A 50 -3.54 8.50 2.93
N LYS A 51 -3.29 9.56 3.69
CA LYS A 51 -4.24 10.15 4.65
C LYS A 51 -5.49 10.64 3.97
N ALA A 52 -5.39 11.34 2.84
CA ALA A 52 -6.57 11.74 2.06
C ALA A 52 -7.38 10.52 1.60
N GLY A 53 -6.71 9.44 1.21
CA GLY A 53 -7.36 8.17 0.88
C GLY A 53 -8.07 7.53 2.08
N VAL A 54 -7.41 7.50 3.24
CA VAL A 54 -7.95 6.98 4.50
C VAL A 54 -9.11 7.84 5.03
N GLU A 55 -8.98 9.16 4.99
CA GLU A 55 -10.04 10.13 5.33
C GLU A 55 -11.26 9.95 4.42
N ALA A 56 -11.07 9.84 3.11
CA ALA A 56 -12.14 9.56 2.17
C ALA A 56 -12.80 8.19 2.44
N ALA A 57 -12.01 7.18 2.82
CA ALA A 57 -12.51 5.87 3.24
C ALA A 57 -13.35 5.97 4.54
N HIS A 58 -12.88 6.74 5.52
CA HIS A 58 -13.59 7.00 6.77
C HIS A 58 -14.90 7.75 6.54
N ALA A 59 -14.89 8.77 5.68
CA ALA A 59 -16.09 9.50 5.28
C ALA A 59 -17.10 8.59 4.58
N ALA A 60 -16.62 7.61 3.80
CA ALA A 60 -17.48 6.69 3.07
C ALA A 60 -18.03 5.52 3.90
N ARG A 61 -17.30 5.02 4.92
CA ARG A 61 -17.65 3.74 5.61
C ARG A 61 -17.45 3.71 7.14
N GLY A 62 -17.01 4.79 7.78
CA GLY A 62 -16.85 4.89 9.23
C GLY A 62 -15.61 4.19 9.81
N TRP A 63 -15.32 4.44 11.09
CA TRP A 63 -14.05 4.12 11.78
C TRP A 63 -13.77 2.64 12.13
N ARG A 64 -14.66 1.69 11.77
CA ARG A 64 -14.67 0.32 12.33
C ARG A 64 -14.32 -0.81 11.33
N ALA A 65 -13.44 -0.59 10.35
CA ALA A 65 -13.02 -1.65 9.43
C ALA A 65 -11.58 -2.12 9.73
N PRO A 66 -11.38 -3.40 10.14
CA PRO A 66 -10.05 -3.95 10.39
C PRO A 66 -9.33 -4.23 9.08
N VAL A 67 -8.03 -3.87 8.96
CA VAL A 67 -6.93 -4.50 8.18
C VAL A 67 -7.12 -4.73 6.66
N SER A 68 -8.35 -4.64 6.17
CA SER A 68 -8.83 -4.72 4.81
C SER A 68 -9.77 -3.53 4.59
N VAL A 69 -9.20 -2.33 4.50
CA VAL A 69 -9.96 -1.20 3.95
C VAL A 69 -10.12 -1.52 2.48
N ASP A 70 -11.33 -1.80 2.00
CA ASP A 70 -11.66 -1.88 0.57
C ASP A 70 -12.56 -0.69 0.26
N SER A 71 -11.97 0.49 0.18
CA SER A 71 -12.69 1.71 -0.15
C SER A 71 -12.32 2.14 -1.56
N SER A 72 -13.12 3.00 -2.19
CA SER A 72 -12.76 3.62 -3.47
C SER A 72 -11.43 4.40 -3.40
N ALA A 73 -10.98 4.74 -2.19
CA ALA A 73 -9.86 5.64 -1.94
C ALA A 73 -8.55 4.90 -1.62
N ILE A 74 -8.61 3.83 -0.84
CA ILE A 74 -7.48 2.94 -0.55
C ILE A 74 -7.95 1.50 -0.36
N VAL A 75 -7.14 0.58 -0.88
CA VAL A 75 -7.24 -0.85 -0.58
C VAL A 75 -6.01 -1.30 0.20
N ILE A 76 -6.21 -1.99 1.32
CA ILE A 76 -5.14 -2.65 2.08
C ILE A 76 -5.49 -4.13 2.18
N ARG A 77 -4.52 -5.01 2.01
CA ARG A 77 -4.64 -6.44 2.23
C ARG A 77 -3.42 -6.91 2.97
N THR A 78 -3.61 -7.53 4.14
CA THR A 78 -2.50 -8.12 4.89
C THR A 78 -2.82 -9.58 5.18
N GLY A 79 -1.79 -10.41 5.27
CA GLY A 79 -1.90 -11.80 5.65
C GLY A 79 -0.57 -12.35 6.15
N GLY A 80 -0.51 -13.67 6.25
CA GLY A 80 0.64 -14.39 6.80
C GLY A 80 0.42 -14.82 8.25
N HIS A 81 1.48 -15.37 8.83
CA HIS A 81 1.52 -15.84 10.22
C HIS A 81 2.69 -15.18 10.95
N MET A 82 2.77 -15.39 12.27
CA MET A 82 3.87 -14.87 13.09
C MET A 82 5.22 -15.27 12.48
N GLY A 83 6.07 -14.28 12.17
CA GLY A 83 7.38 -14.47 11.53
C GLY A 83 7.38 -14.59 10.00
N SER A 84 6.21 -14.52 9.34
CA SER A 84 6.09 -14.48 7.87
C SER A 84 4.87 -13.67 7.46
N PHE A 85 4.95 -12.36 7.67
CA PHE A 85 3.93 -11.40 7.26
C PHE A 85 4.08 -11.04 5.79
N SER A 86 2.96 -10.81 5.12
CA SER A 86 2.93 -10.22 3.79
C SER A 86 1.70 -9.35 3.61
N GLY A 87 1.77 -8.37 2.74
CA GLY A 87 0.62 -7.56 2.42
C GLY A 87 0.89 -6.60 1.30
N GLN A 88 -0.16 -5.88 0.94
CA GLN A 88 -0.17 -4.90 -0.13
C GLN A 88 -1.18 -3.82 0.20
N ALA A 89 -0.89 -2.60 -0.22
CA ALA A 89 -1.75 -1.45 -0.10
C ALA A 89 -1.66 -0.63 -1.38
N TRP A 90 -2.78 -0.15 -1.91
CA TRP A 90 -2.79 0.67 -3.12
C TRP A 90 -3.97 1.63 -3.14
N LEU A 91 -3.84 2.67 -3.96
CA LEU A 91 -4.88 3.68 -4.20
C LEU A 91 -5.61 3.34 -5.50
N PRO A 92 -6.87 2.85 -5.47
CA PRO A 92 -7.58 2.44 -6.68
C PRO A 92 -7.69 3.54 -7.74
N GLN A 93 -7.84 4.80 -7.32
CA GLN A 93 -7.95 5.95 -8.22
C GLN A 93 -6.60 6.40 -8.82
N ALA A 94 -5.47 5.94 -8.28
CA ALA A 94 -4.14 6.29 -8.78
C ALA A 94 -3.48 5.17 -9.60
N LEU A 95 -4.20 4.05 -9.82
CA LEU A 95 -3.73 2.98 -10.68
C LEU A 95 -3.57 3.48 -12.13
N PRO A 96 -2.40 3.25 -12.76
CA PRO A 96 -2.25 3.50 -14.18
C PRO A 96 -3.20 2.67 -15.03
N ALA A 97 -3.48 3.12 -16.25
CA ALA A 97 -4.34 2.39 -17.18
C ALA A 97 -3.84 0.95 -17.39
N GLY A 98 -4.74 -0.02 -17.19
CA GLY A 98 -4.44 -1.45 -17.30
C GLY A 98 -3.77 -2.08 -16.09
N VAL A 99 -3.50 -1.32 -15.01
CA VAL A 99 -2.96 -1.85 -13.75
C VAL A 99 -4.08 -2.09 -12.76
N THR A 100 -4.00 -3.19 -12.05
CA THR A 100 -4.95 -3.64 -11.05
C THR A 100 -4.26 -3.82 -9.70
N GLY A 101 -5.04 -3.98 -8.62
CA GLY A 101 -4.49 -4.30 -7.31
C GLY A 101 -3.71 -5.62 -7.26
N ASN A 102 -3.96 -6.56 -8.18
CA ASN A 102 -3.25 -7.84 -8.23
C ASN A 102 -1.80 -7.70 -8.72
N ASP A 103 -1.46 -6.57 -9.35
CA ASP A 103 -0.11 -6.27 -9.83
C ASP A 103 0.82 -5.77 -8.70
N ILE A 104 0.27 -5.54 -7.50
CA ILE A 104 0.99 -5.05 -6.31
C ILE A 104 1.36 -6.24 -5.44
N GLN A 105 2.64 -6.66 -5.42
CA GLN A 105 3.12 -7.90 -4.80
C GLN A 105 4.51 -7.80 -4.17
#